data_AF-A0A0P9R986-F1
#
_entry.id   AF-A0A0P9R986-F1
#
_cell.length_a   1.000
_cell.length_b   1.000
_cell.length_c   1.000
_cell.angle_alpha   90.00
_cell.angle_beta   90.00
_cell.angle_gamma   90.00
#
_symmetry.space_group_name_H-M   'P 1'
#
loop_
_entity.id
_entity.type
_entity.pdbx_description
1 polymer ?
#
loop_
_entity_poly.entity_id
_entity_poly.type
_entity_poly.pdbx_seq_one_letter_code
_entity_poly.pdbx_strand_id
1 'polypeptide(L)'
;MPGFVLEALMKQWAILYLDKDGVQQRVEAGFDECPTPEDAARFLRKDLYPVTDELNLNDLDGRTEEPTVKTLKDHNSVQIISITEVA
;
A
#
# COMPACT_ATOMS: atom_id res chain seq x y z
N MET A 1 -11.34 -28.93 23.80
CA MET A 1 -10.61 -27.89 23.04
C MET A 1 -11.56 -27.30 22.03
N PRO A 2 -12.00 -26.04 22.15
CA PRO A 2 -12.50 -25.32 21.00
C PRO A 2 -11.31 -24.62 20.36
N GLY A 3 -10.95 -25.04 19.14
CA GLY A 3 -10.07 -24.28 18.27
C GLY A 3 -10.74 -22.95 18.00
N PHE A 4 -10.15 -21.89 18.53
CA PHE A 4 -10.45 -20.51 18.16
C PHE A 4 -10.29 -20.46 16.65
N VAL A 5 -11.41 -20.39 15.92
CA VAL A 5 -11.36 -20.04 14.51
C VAL A 5 -10.71 -18.67 14.53
N LEU A 6 -9.46 -18.59 14.08
CA LEU A 6 -8.87 -17.33 13.69
C LEU A 6 -9.65 -16.95 12.43
N GLU A 7 -10.89 -16.49 12.63
CA GLU A 7 -11.54 -15.60 11.70
C GLU A 7 -10.55 -14.44 11.61
N ALA A 8 -9.70 -14.49 10.59
CA ALA A 8 -8.96 -13.36 10.09
C ALA A 8 -9.98 -12.25 9.92
N LEU A 9 -10.20 -11.48 10.99
CA LEU A 9 -10.94 -10.24 10.99
C LEU A 9 -10.07 -9.33 10.15
N MET A 10 -10.18 -9.47 8.83
CA MET A 10 -9.55 -8.60 7.86
C MET A 10 -9.96 -7.20 8.27
N LYS A 11 -9.02 -6.48 8.88
CA LYS A 11 -9.27 -5.13 9.31
C LYS A 11 -9.23 -4.27 8.07
N GLN A 12 -10.17 -3.36 7.97
CA GLN A 12 -10.11 -2.38 6.90
C GLN A 12 -9.11 -1.32 7.32
N TRP A 13 -8.21 -0.94 6.43
CA TRP A 13 -7.21 0.10 6.67
C TRP A 13 -7.38 1.18 5.62
N ALA A 14 -7.61 2.40 6.08
CA ALA A 14 -7.64 3.59 5.25
C ALA A 14 -6.21 4.11 5.12
N ILE A 15 -5.68 3.99 3.92
CA ILE A 15 -4.40 4.54 3.52
C ILE A 15 -4.67 5.88 2.86
N LEU A 16 -4.26 6.96 3.51
CA LEU A 16 -4.27 8.30 2.97
C LEU A 16 -2.93 8.56 2.29
N TYR A 17 -2.98 9.05 1.06
CA TYR A 17 -1.81 9.39 0.26
C TYR A 17 -2.05 10.65 -0.57
N LEU A 18 -0.99 11.36 -0.94
CA LEU A 18 -1.03 12.39 -1.97
C LEU A 18 -0.75 11.74 -3.31
N ASP A 19 -1.58 11.98 -4.31
CA ASP A 19 -1.29 11.58 -5.70
C ASP A 19 -0.34 12.60 -6.39
N LYS A 20 0.08 12.32 -7.63
CA LYS A 20 1.00 13.17 -8.42
C LYS A 20 0.51 14.61 -8.62
N ASP A 21 -0.79 14.81 -8.58
CA ASP A 21 -1.44 16.13 -8.66
C ASP A 21 -1.43 16.88 -7.31
N GLY A 22 -0.85 16.30 -6.26
CA GLY A 22 -0.86 16.83 -4.90
C GLY A 22 -2.23 16.72 -4.22
N VAL A 23 -3.12 15.91 -4.77
CA VAL A 23 -4.47 15.68 -4.25
C VAL A 23 -4.44 14.57 -3.21
N GLN A 24 -5.03 14.83 -2.04
CA GLN A 24 -5.19 13.82 -1.01
C GLN A 24 -6.24 12.81 -1.44
N GLN A 25 -5.81 11.57 -1.57
CA GLN A 25 -6.62 10.41 -1.87
C GLN A 25 -6.62 9.45 -0.67
N ARG A 26 -7.70 8.70 -0.54
CA ARG A 26 -7.87 7.66 0.48
C ARG A 26 -8.26 6.37 -0.23
N VAL A 27 -7.54 5.29 0.08
CA VAL A 27 -7.92 3.94 -0.35
C VAL A 27 -8.17 3.07 0.87
N GLU A 28 -9.11 2.16 0.77
CA GLU A 28 -9.45 1.20 1.82
C GLU A 28 -8.92 -0.17 1.41
N ALA A 29 -8.01 -0.71 2.21
CA ALA A 29 -7.38 -2.00 1.96
C ALA A 29 -7.66 -2.96 3.12
N GLY A 30 -8.03 -4.19 2.80
CA GLY A 30 -8.23 -5.24 3.80
C GLY A 30 -6.90 -5.89 4.16
N PHE A 31 -6.43 -5.67 5.38
CA PHE A 31 -5.23 -6.32 5.90
C PHE A 31 -5.51 -6.91 7.28
N ASP A 32 -4.99 -8.11 7.55
CA ASP A 32 -5.08 -8.77 8.86
C ASP A 32 -4.40 -7.98 9.99
N GLU A 33 -3.32 -7.26 9.67
CA GLU A 33 -2.53 -6.45 10.59
C GLU A 33 -2.23 -5.06 10.00
N CYS A 34 -1.66 -4.16 10.80
CA CYS A 34 -1.31 -2.81 10.37
C CYS A 34 -0.34 -2.87 9.19
N PRO A 35 -0.75 -2.47 7.97
CA PRO A 35 0.12 -2.61 6.82
C PRO A 35 1.28 -1.63 6.93
N THR A 36 2.46 -2.09 6.53
CA THR A 36 3.62 -1.22 6.43
C THR A 36 3.42 -0.19 5.32
N PRO A 37 4.12 0.96 5.37
CA PRO A 37 4.13 1.90 4.25
C PRO A 37 4.52 1.24 2.92
N GLU A 38 5.35 0.19 2.93
CA GLU A 38 5.64 -0.61 1.73
C GLU A 38 4.43 -1.35 1.18
N ASP A 39 3.71 -2.09 2.02
CA ASP A 39 2.50 -2.81 1.63
C ASP A 39 1.44 -1.84 1.10
N ALA A 40 1.26 -0.72 1.80
CA ALA A 40 0.40 0.35 1.37
C ALA A 40 0.83 0.93 0.01
N ALA A 41 2.12 1.20 -0.19
CA ALA A 41 2.63 1.72 -1.47
C ALA A 41 2.45 0.72 -2.61
N ARG A 42 2.67 -0.58 -2.34
CA ARG A 42 2.47 -1.66 -3.31
C ARG A 42 0.99 -1.80 -3.67
N PHE A 43 0.11 -1.72 -2.69
CA PHE A 43 -1.33 -1.73 -2.89
C PHE A 43 -1.77 -0.52 -3.73
N LEU A 44 -1.34 0.69 -3.36
CA LEU A 44 -1.61 1.92 -4.09
C LEU A 44 -1.15 1.87 -5.55
N ARG A 45 0.06 1.35 -5.78
CA ARG A 45 0.57 1.18 -7.15
C ARG A 45 -0.31 0.25 -7.97
N LYS A 46 -0.72 -0.87 -7.39
CA LYS A 46 -1.56 -1.89 -8.05
C LYS A 46 -2.99 -1.38 -8.31
N ASP A 47 -3.51 -0.58 -7.39
CA ASP A 47 -4.85 0.02 -7.47
C ASP A 47 -4.90 1.17 -8.51
N LEU A 48 -3.91 2.07 -8.47
CA LEU A 48 -3.82 3.23 -9.37
C LEU A 48 -3.30 2.87 -10.77
N TYR A 49 -2.37 1.92 -10.86
CA TYR A 49 -1.68 1.55 -12.09
C TYR A 49 -1.75 0.04 -12.38
N PRO A 50 -2.95 -0.57 -12.44
CA PRO A 50 -3.11 -2.01 -12.67
C PRO A 50 -2.59 -2.46 -14.04
N VAL A 51 -2.54 -1.54 -15.02
CA VAL A 51 -2.07 -1.80 -16.39
C VAL A 51 -0.54 -1.67 -16.52
N THR A 52 0.11 -1.01 -15.57
CA THR A 52 1.58 -0.83 -15.54
C THR A 52 2.28 -1.94 -14.77
N ASP A 53 1.56 -2.98 -14.34
CA ASP A 53 2.09 -4.14 -13.61
C ASP A 53 3.14 -4.93 -14.43
N GLU A 54 3.10 -4.83 -15.77
CA GLU A 54 4.15 -5.35 -16.66
C GLU A 54 5.44 -4.50 -16.67
N LEU A 55 5.38 -3.23 -16.24
CA LEU A 55 6.56 -2.38 -16.14
C LEU A 55 7.30 -2.66 -14.81
N ASN A 56 8.06 -3.75 -14.86
CA ASN A 56 9.30 -4.00 -14.16
C ASN A 56 9.27 -3.97 -12.61
N LEU A 57 8.54 -4.91 -12.02
CA LEU A 57 8.71 -5.28 -10.60
C LEU A 57 10.10 -5.88 -10.30
N ASN A 58 10.87 -6.25 -11.32
CA ASN A 58 12.20 -6.85 -11.19
C ASN A 58 13.30 -5.80 -10.90
N ASP A 59 13.02 -4.51 -11.10
CA ASP A 59 13.96 -3.41 -10.82
C ASP A 59 13.85 -2.84 -9.39
N LEU A 60 12.79 -3.20 -8.65
CA LEU A 60 12.60 -2.78 -7.25
C LEU A 60 13.23 -3.76 -6.26
N ASP A 61 13.52 -4.98 -6.70
CA ASP A 61 14.20 -5.98 -5.88
C ASP A 61 15.71 -5.78 -5.98
N GLY A 62 16.33 -5.23 -4.92
CA GLY A 62 17.75 -5.50 -4.76
C GLY A 62 18.62 -4.58 -3.92
N ARG A 63 18.27 -3.32 -3.61
CA ARG A 63 19.28 -2.41 -2.98
C ARG A 63 18.79 -1.34 -2.01
N THR A 64 17.52 -1.28 -1.60
CA THR A 64 17.04 -0.21 -0.70
C THR A 64 15.95 -0.74 0.22
N GLU A 65 15.97 -0.35 1.49
CA GLU A 65 14.84 -0.52 2.41
C GLU A 65 13.69 0.33 1.86
N GLU A 66 12.53 -0.27 1.56
CA GLU A 66 11.35 0.42 0.99
C GLU A 66 11.44 0.89 -0.48
N PRO A 67 11.83 0.02 -1.44
CA PRO A 67 12.00 0.40 -2.84
C PRO A 67 10.69 0.83 -3.50
N THR A 68 9.56 0.28 -3.04
CA THR A 68 8.24 0.60 -3.58
C THR A 68 7.79 1.99 -3.16
N VAL A 69 7.94 2.35 -1.88
CA VAL A 69 7.58 3.68 -1.34
C VAL A 69 8.41 4.77 -2.01
N LYS A 70 9.72 4.53 -2.11
CA LYS A 70 10.66 5.49 -2.71
C LYS A 70 10.36 5.70 -4.18
N THR A 71 10.06 4.64 -4.93
CA THR A 71 9.69 4.75 -6.36
C THR A 71 8.32 5.39 -6.55
N LEU A 72 7.35 5.11 -5.67
CA LEU A 72 6.05 5.78 -5.71
C LEU A 72 6.22 7.30 -5.56
N LYS A 73 7.06 7.72 -4.61
CA LYS A 73 7.35 9.13 -4.35
C LYS A 73 8.19 9.78 -5.44
N ASP A 74 9.27 9.13 -5.86
CA ASP A 74 10.22 9.70 -6.81
C ASP A 74 9.67 9.71 -8.25
N HIS A 75 9.03 8.60 -8.65
CA HIS A 75 8.59 8.39 -10.03
C HIS A 75 7.13 8.77 -10.26
N ASN A 76 6.27 8.65 -9.24
CA ASN A 76 4.84 8.95 -9.35
C ASN A 76 4.43 10.16 -8.51
N SER A 77 5.35 10.82 -7.79
CA SER A 77 5.03 11.91 -6.84
C SER A 77 3.94 11.53 -5.83
N VAL A 78 3.80 10.22 -5.54
CA VAL A 78 2.80 9.71 -4.62
C VAL A 78 3.42 9.53 -3.24
N GLN A 79 2.81 10.11 -2.20
CA GLN A 79 3.33 10.02 -0.83
C GLN A 79 2.25 9.56 0.14
N ILE A 80 2.51 8.48 0.87
CA ILE A 80 1.63 8.04 1.96
C ILE A 80 1.71 9.06 3.10
N ILE A 81 0.54 9.56 3.51
CA ILE A 81 0.36 10.53 4.59
C ILE A 81 0.08 9.82 5.89
N SER A 82 -0.84 8.85 5.88
CA SER A 82 -1.26 8.15 7.08
C SER A 82 -1.93 6.82 6.74
N ILE A 83 -1.81 5.87 7.66
CA ILE A 83 -2.48 4.57 7.57
C ILE A 83 -3.27 4.44 8.87
N THR A 84 -4.58 4.34 8.77
CA THR A 84 -5.49 4.28 9.92
C THR A 84 -6.44 3.10 9.77
N GLU A 85 -6.64 2.34 10.84
CA GLU A 85 -7.65 1.30 10.89
C GLU A 85 -9.06 1.93 10.73
N VAL A 86 -9.84 1.37 9.82
CA VAL A 86 -11.27 1.65 9.64
C VAL A 86 -12.01 0.59 10.44
N ALA A 87 -12.63 1.03 11.54
CA ALA A 87 -13.38 0.20 12.48
C ALA A 87 -14.79 -0.12 11.99
#